data_AF-A0A9W6XVI9-F1
#
_entry.id   AF-A0A9W6XVI9-F1
#
_cell.length_a   1.000
_cell.length_b   1.000
_cell.length_c   1.000
_cell.angle_alpha   90.00
_cell.angle_beta   90.00
_cell.angle_gamma   90.00
#
_symmetry.space_group_name_H-M   'P 1'
#
loop_
_entity.id
_entity.type
_entity.pdbx_description
1 polymer ?
#
loop_
_entity_poly.entity_id
_entity_poly.type
_entity_poly.pdbx_seq_one_letter_code
_entity_poly.pdbx_strand_id
1 'polypeptide(L)'
;MHLGYHAVKCRSQRELTKGTSIEKGVANELAFFNQHEYWRRLPPHLWGVPKLSERLVSILQDNIRRSLPKVVAEISSLMAETQKSLASLGAPLESPGAQRQQFGKWANEYLRLMEAAMSGQYELLPSLSAGRQDCTSRLKPTSDKSKGDVNARLRAVLRVEEGVLQAAISDTQERLIGLGDSKPQEEVAVGDAVQIEIDGRWCNGRVKGINGTDICCEEFDNQWRAKNRWRFDERAILKQFIRENRGDELAIFPSYQVFCNLFRQCVDKWGPPTQKLLLAYQNQTRLVSDFVAGEVKATSRVVQFIKGTAADVLDRVVDAANNEMGTLLRAEGRPYTQDDRLFEELDRQRLQALQDHMKSSVPADSDGKVLLTEVIKAVEAVALSTEDREALEMQVALQAYLDVAVPRFVDAVPMRLNDLVLRKFVAEMANELNSLTDEKLARLMQDSEHKIAARQQLKEELACLVDAKREIEMVC
;
A
#
# COMPACT_ATOMS: atom_id res chain seq x y z
N MET A 1 35.26 -42.89 -46.19
CA MET A 1 35.64 -42.75 -47.61
C MET A 1 36.73 -43.78 -47.91
N HIS A 2 36.52 -44.67 -48.87
CA HIS A 2 37.58 -45.53 -49.41
C HIS A 2 38.30 -44.74 -50.52
N LEU A 3 39.32 -43.95 -50.16
CA LEU A 3 40.03 -43.06 -51.10
C LEU A 3 41.01 -43.81 -52.03
N GLY A 4 41.15 -45.13 -51.87
CA GLY A 4 42.04 -45.97 -52.67
C GLY A 4 43.52 -45.67 -52.45
N TYR A 5 44.37 -46.22 -53.31
CA TYR A 5 45.82 -46.01 -53.30
C TYR A 5 46.25 -45.23 -54.54
N HIS A 6 47.29 -44.41 -54.39
CA HIS A 6 47.93 -43.67 -55.48
C HIS A 6 49.45 -43.82 -55.36
N ALA A 7 50.12 -44.17 -56.45
CA ALA A 7 51.55 -44.41 -56.43
C ALA A 7 52.33 -43.15 -56.85
N VAL A 8 53.40 -42.83 -56.13
CA VAL A 8 54.32 -41.74 -56.47
C VAL A 8 55.75 -42.23 -56.39
N LYS A 9 56.62 -41.67 -57.24
CA LYS A 9 58.06 -41.93 -57.17
C LYS A 9 58.77 -40.77 -56.50
N CYS A 10 59.29 -41.03 -55.30
CA CYS A 10 60.11 -40.06 -54.60
C CYS A 10 61.51 -39.96 -55.21
N ARG A 11 62.14 -38.80 -55.03
CA ARG A 11 63.58 -38.60 -55.31
C ARG A 11 64.40 -39.53 -54.40
N SER A 12 65.38 -40.20 -54.96
CA SER A 12 66.32 -41.02 -54.20
C SER A 12 67.33 -40.16 -53.43
N GLN A 13 67.94 -40.72 -52.38
CA GLN A 13 68.93 -39.99 -51.57
C GLN A 13 70.07 -39.39 -52.41
N ARG A 14 70.49 -40.09 -53.47
CA ARG A 14 71.54 -39.62 -54.39
C ARG A 14 71.09 -38.45 -55.28
N GLU A 15 69.83 -38.42 -55.70
CA GLU A 15 69.28 -37.33 -56.51
C GLU A 15 69.06 -36.05 -55.69
N LEU A 16 68.80 -36.20 -54.38
CA LEU A 16 68.75 -35.10 -53.42
C LEU A 16 70.13 -34.48 -53.20
N THR A 17 71.18 -35.29 -52.98
CA THR A 17 72.56 -34.80 -52.83
C THR A 17 73.08 -34.08 -54.07
N LYS A 18 72.59 -34.44 -55.27
CA LYS A 18 72.95 -33.81 -56.56
C LYS A 18 72.10 -32.59 -56.92
N GLY A 19 71.15 -32.18 -56.07
CA GLY A 19 70.32 -30.99 -56.31
C GLY A 19 69.38 -31.11 -57.53
N THR A 20 68.80 -32.29 -57.77
CA THR A 20 67.89 -32.50 -58.92
C THR A 20 66.64 -31.63 -58.78
N SER A 21 66.32 -30.84 -59.82
CA SER A 21 65.15 -29.96 -59.85
C SER A 21 63.82 -30.75 -59.80
N ILE A 22 62.76 -30.07 -59.37
CA ILE A 22 61.41 -30.65 -59.25
C ILE A 22 60.92 -31.11 -60.63
N GLU A 23 61.09 -30.30 -61.67
CA GLU A 23 60.71 -30.60 -63.05
C GLU A 23 61.38 -31.88 -63.55
N LYS A 24 62.69 -32.03 -63.29
CA LYS A 24 63.45 -33.23 -63.65
C LYS A 24 63.02 -34.45 -62.84
N GLY A 25 62.62 -34.26 -61.59
CA GLY A 25 62.01 -35.30 -60.75
C GLY A 25 60.68 -35.82 -61.30
N VAL A 26 59.79 -34.93 -61.75
CA VAL A 26 58.51 -35.29 -62.38
C VAL A 26 58.73 -35.99 -63.72
N ALA A 27 59.69 -35.54 -64.53
CA ALA A 27 60.04 -36.23 -65.78
C ALA A 27 60.58 -37.65 -65.53
N ASN A 28 61.43 -37.83 -64.51
CA ASN A 28 61.94 -39.14 -64.11
C ASN A 28 60.84 -40.07 -63.56
N GLU A 29 59.84 -39.51 -62.87
CA GLU A 29 58.66 -40.22 -62.39
C GLU A 29 57.80 -40.73 -63.55
N LEU A 30 57.48 -39.85 -64.51
CA LEU A 30 56.72 -40.20 -65.70
C LEU A 30 57.43 -41.27 -66.53
N ALA A 31 58.74 -41.13 -66.72
CA ALA A 31 59.54 -42.12 -67.43
C ALA A 31 59.50 -43.49 -66.73
N PHE A 32 59.62 -43.52 -65.39
CA PHE A 32 59.58 -44.75 -64.61
C PHE A 32 58.25 -45.49 -64.74
N PHE A 33 57.12 -44.80 -64.51
CA PHE A 33 55.82 -45.45 -64.56
C PHE A 33 55.41 -45.88 -65.98
N ASN A 34 55.85 -45.16 -67.02
CA ASN A 34 55.61 -45.54 -68.41
C ASN A 34 56.48 -46.72 -68.90
N GLN A 35 57.69 -46.88 -68.35
CA GLN A 35 58.61 -47.94 -68.78
C GLN A 35 58.45 -49.24 -67.96
N HIS A 36 57.88 -49.17 -66.77
CA HIS A 36 57.81 -50.32 -65.86
C HIS A 36 56.72 -51.34 -66.27
N GLU A 37 57.11 -52.62 -66.29
CA GLU A 37 56.32 -53.73 -66.85
C GLU A 37 54.89 -53.86 -66.27
N TYR A 38 54.77 -53.73 -64.95
CA TYR A 38 53.50 -53.85 -64.24
C TYR A 38 52.72 -52.53 -64.11
N TRP A 39 53.40 -51.40 -63.87
CA TRP A 39 52.73 -50.09 -63.65
C TRP A 39 52.13 -49.48 -64.91
N ARG A 40 52.72 -49.74 -66.09
CA ARG A 40 52.18 -49.29 -67.38
C ARG A 40 50.79 -49.89 -67.69
N ARG A 41 50.48 -51.08 -67.17
CA ARG A 41 49.19 -51.76 -67.36
C ARG A 41 48.08 -51.16 -66.48
N LEU A 42 48.44 -50.38 -65.46
CA LEU A 42 47.48 -49.72 -64.59
C LEU A 42 47.00 -48.41 -65.22
N PRO A 43 45.75 -48.00 -64.96
CA PRO A 43 45.22 -46.73 -65.43
C PRO A 43 46.13 -45.54 -65.07
N PRO A 44 46.40 -44.62 -66.01
CA PRO A 44 47.35 -43.51 -65.82
C PRO A 44 46.91 -42.47 -64.78
N HIS A 45 45.69 -42.56 -64.25
CA HIS A 45 45.18 -41.70 -63.18
C HIS A 45 45.53 -42.21 -61.76
N LEU A 46 46.12 -43.41 -61.62
CA LEU A 46 46.45 -44.02 -60.32
C LEU A 46 47.91 -43.80 -59.88
N TRP A 47 48.71 -43.12 -60.70
CA TRP A 47 50.12 -42.88 -60.40
C TRP A 47 50.59 -41.52 -60.92
N GLY A 48 51.68 -41.03 -60.35
CA GLY A 48 52.31 -39.75 -60.72
C GLY A 48 51.82 -38.56 -59.89
N VAL A 49 52.73 -37.64 -59.60
CA VAL A 49 52.48 -36.44 -58.79
C VAL A 49 51.46 -35.48 -59.43
N PRO A 50 51.48 -35.16 -60.74
CA PRO A 50 50.52 -34.22 -61.32
C PRO A 50 49.06 -34.69 -61.17
N LYS A 51 48.82 -35.99 -61.40
CA LYS A 51 47.49 -36.60 -61.23
C LYS A 51 47.07 -36.76 -59.79
N LEU A 52 48.02 -36.97 -58.87
CA LEU A 52 47.75 -36.91 -57.44
C LEU A 52 47.29 -35.51 -57.00
N SER A 53 47.97 -34.46 -57.45
CA SER A 53 47.64 -33.08 -57.11
C SER A 53 46.25 -32.69 -57.60
N GLU A 54 45.90 -32.97 -58.86
CA GLU A 54 44.54 -32.76 -59.39
C GLU A 54 43.48 -33.47 -58.53
N ARG A 55 43.75 -34.73 -58.18
CA ARG A 55 42.84 -35.56 -57.38
C ARG A 55 42.69 -35.04 -55.95
N LEU A 56 43.78 -34.62 -55.30
CA LEU A 56 43.75 -34.04 -53.95
C LEU A 56 43.00 -32.71 -53.94
N VAL A 57 43.19 -31.86 -54.95
CA VAL A 57 42.43 -30.60 -55.09
C VAL A 57 40.94 -30.89 -55.24
N SER A 58 40.55 -31.84 -56.09
CA SER A 58 39.15 -32.24 -56.26
C SER A 58 38.56 -32.81 -54.97
N ILE A 59 39.27 -33.70 -54.27
CA ILE A 59 38.82 -34.25 -52.97
C ILE A 59 38.68 -33.13 -51.93
N LEU A 60 39.63 -32.20 -51.88
CA LEU A 60 39.59 -31.07 -50.95
C LEU A 60 38.39 -30.16 -51.26
N GLN A 61 38.16 -29.80 -52.52
CA GLN A 61 37.01 -29.01 -52.95
C GLN A 61 35.68 -29.69 -52.62
N ASP A 62 35.56 -30.99 -52.88
CA ASP A 62 34.35 -31.76 -52.54
C ASP A 62 34.14 -31.86 -51.03
N ASN A 63 35.21 -31.97 -50.25
CA ASN A 63 35.14 -31.97 -48.80
C ASN A 63 34.70 -30.60 -48.26
N ILE A 64 35.30 -29.52 -48.76
CA ILE A 64 34.92 -28.14 -48.45
C ILE A 64 33.44 -27.89 -48.79
N ARG A 65 32.97 -28.27 -49.99
CA ARG A 65 31.56 -28.12 -50.39
C ARG A 65 30.59 -28.88 -49.48
N ARG A 66 30.99 -30.03 -48.94
CA ARG A 66 30.17 -30.84 -48.03
C ARG A 66 30.21 -30.34 -46.59
N SER A 67 31.29 -29.68 -46.16
CA SER A 67 31.45 -29.17 -44.80
C SER A 67 30.91 -27.74 -44.65
N LEU A 68 31.02 -26.89 -45.68
CA LEU A 68 30.61 -25.48 -45.64
C LEU A 68 29.16 -25.26 -45.18
N PRO A 69 28.13 -25.99 -45.66
CA PRO A 69 26.76 -25.79 -45.19
C PRO A 69 26.59 -26.04 -43.69
N LYS A 70 27.38 -26.95 -43.11
CA LYS A 70 27.36 -27.24 -41.67
C LYS A 70 27.97 -26.07 -40.88
N VAL A 71 29.07 -25.52 -41.38
CA VAL A 71 29.73 -24.35 -40.79
C VAL A 71 28.79 -23.13 -40.82
N VAL A 72 28.09 -22.88 -41.93
CA VAL A 72 27.11 -21.77 -42.03
C VAL A 72 25.95 -21.96 -41.04
N ALA A 73 25.45 -23.18 -40.88
CA ALA A 73 24.40 -23.47 -39.91
C ALA A 73 24.87 -23.25 -38.46
N GLU A 74 26.10 -23.66 -38.14
CA GLU A 74 26.73 -23.46 -36.83
C GLU A 74 26.95 -21.97 -36.53
N ILE A 75 27.51 -21.21 -37.48
CA ILE A 75 27.66 -19.74 -37.36
C ILE A 75 26.31 -19.08 -37.14
N SER A 76 25.28 -19.47 -37.90
CA SER A 76 23.93 -18.90 -37.76
C SER A 76 23.30 -19.22 -36.39
N SER A 77 23.56 -20.41 -35.85
CA SER A 77 23.12 -20.80 -34.49
C SER A 77 23.82 -19.95 -33.43
N LEU A 78 25.14 -19.84 -33.51
CA LEU A 78 25.95 -19.02 -32.59
C LEU A 78 25.52 -17.56 -32.65
N MET A 79 25.31 -16.99 -33.83
CA MET A 79 24.78 -15.62 -33.99
C MET A 79 23.46 -15.44 -33.25
N ALA A 80 22.52 -16.39 -33.37
CA ALA A 80 21.24 -16.32 -32.69
C ALA A 80 21.40 -16.40 -31.15
N GLU A 81 22.30 -17.24 -30.65
CA GLU A 81 22.61 -17.37 -29.22
C GLU A 81 23.31 -16.14 -28.65
N THR A 82 24.32 -15.61 -29.34
CA THR A 82 25.02 -14.37 -28.98
C THR A 82 24.05 -13.19 -28.97
N GLN A 83 23.15 -13.11 -29.96
CA GLN A 83 22.15 -12.04 -30.05
C GLN A 83 21.09 -12.14 -28.96
N LYS A 84 20.66 -13.36 -28.60
CA LYS A 84 19.79 -13.61 -27.45
C LYS A 84 20.47 -13.24 -26.13
N SER A 85 21.75 -13.58 -25.98
CA SER A 85 22.56 -13.22 -24.81
C SER A 85 22.72 -11.71 -24.69
N LEU A 86 22.98 -11.02 -25.81
CA LEU A 86 23.09 -9.56 -25.85
C LEU A 86 21.74 -8.88 -25.52
N ALA A 87 20.62 -9.44 -26.01
CA ALA A 87 19.29 -8.97 -25.63
C ALA A 87 18.98 -9.17 -24.14
N SER A 88 19.47 -10.27 -23.54
CA SER A 88 19.30 -10.54 -22.10
C SER A 88 20.05 -9.54 -21.20
N LEU A 89 21.14 -8.95 -21.70
CA LEU A 89 21.87 -7.89 -20.99
C LEU A 89 21.12 -6.54 -21.01
N GLY A 90 20.07 -6.41 -21.83
CA GLY A 90 19.27 -5.20 -21.97
C GLY A 90 19.88 -4.17 -22.93
N ALA A 91 19.14 -3.08 -23.17
CA ALA A 91 19.55 -2.01 -24.08
C ALA A 91 20.85 -1.33 -23.61
N PRO A 92 21.73 -0.90 -24.54
CA PRO A 92 22.92 -0.13 -24.19
C PRO A 92 22.51 1.22 -23.61
N LEU A 93 22.92 1.49 -22.37
CA LEU A 93 22.68 2.76 -21.67
C LEU A 93 23.79 3.79 -21.96
N GLU A 94 24.31 3.79 -23.18
CA GLU A 94 25.48 4.57 -23.59
C GLU A 94 25.13 6.05 -23.84
N SER A 95 23.86 6.37 -24.14
CA SER A 95 23.40 7.76 -24.34
C SER A 95 22.56 8.27 -23.16
N PRO A 96 22.67 9.56 -22.79
CA PRO A 96 21.82 10.18 -21.77
C PRO A 96 20.31 10.03 -22.09
N GLY A 97 19.94 10.11 -23.38
CA GLY A 97 18.55 9.91 -23.82
C GLY A 97 18.03 8.49 -23.56
N ALA A 98 18.85 7.47 -23.83
CA ALA A 98 18.48 6.07 -23.55
C ALA A 98 18.33 5.81 -22.04
N GLN A 99 19.23 6.37 -21.23
CA GLN A 99 19.12 6.33 -19.77
C GLN A 99 17.81 6.94 -19.28
N ARG A 100 17.48 8.15 -19.75
CA ARG A 100 16.25 8.85 -19.38
C ARG A 100 14.99 8.09 -19.80
N GLN A 101 14.99 7.53 -21.00
CA GLN A 101 13.87 6.70 -21.46
C GLN A 101 13.69 5.45 -20.61
N GLN A 102 14.77 4.74 -20.30
CA GLN A 102 14.70 3.51 -19.52
C GLN A 102 14.31 3.78 -18.06
N PHE A 103 14.86 4.81 -17.43
CA PHE A 103 14.44 5.22 -16.11
C PHE A 103 12.98 5.70 -16.08
N GLY A 104 12.56 6.47 -17.09
CA GLY A 104 11.17 6.90 -17.24
C GLY A 104 10.20 5.71 -17.30
N LYS A 105 10.56 4.61 -17.97
CA LYS A 105 9.77 3.37 -17.95
C LYS A 105 9.63 2.79 -16.53
N TRP A 106 10.73 2.73 -15.77
CA TRP A 106 10.71 2.25 -14.39
C TRP A 106 9.92 3.16 -13.45
N ALA A 107 10.11 4.48 -13.57
CA ALA A 107 9.39 5.48 -12.79
C ALA A 107 7.88 5.41 -13.08
N ASN A 108 7.48 5.36 -14.36
CA ASN A 108 6.09 5.23 -14.75
C ASN A 108 5.47 3.92 -14.25
N GLU A 109 6.21 2.81 -14.29
CA GLU A 109 5.72 1.53 -13.77
C GLU A 109 5.52 1.58 -12.25
N TYR A 110 6.46 2.16 -11.51
CA TYR A 110 6.32 2.40 -10.07
C TYR A 110 5.07 3.24 -9.77
N LEU A 111 4.92 4.38 -10.43
CA LEU A 111 3.79 5.30 -10.21
C LEU A 111 2.45 4.63 -10.56
N ARG A 112 2.39 3.90 -11.68
CA ARG A 112 1.21 3.14 -12.11
C ARG A 112 0.79 2.09 -11.08
N LEU A 113 1.74 1.34 -10.55
CA LEU A 113 1.48 0.33 -9.52
C LEU A 113 1.04 0.96 -8.20
N MET A 114 1.65 2.08 -7.80
CA MET A 114 1.24 2.82 -6.61
C MET A 114 -0.20 3.36 -6.74
N GLU A 115 -0.53 3.94 -7.90
CA GLU A 115 -1.87 4.45 -8.18
C GLU A 115 -2.92 3.33 -8.26
N ALA A 116 -2.56 2.16 -8.80
CA ALA A 116 -3.40 0.96 -8.77
C ALA A 116 -3.68 0.50 -7.32
N ALA A 117 -2.66 0.49 -6.45
CA ALA A 117 -2.83 0.14 -5.04
C ALA A 117 -3.76 1.13 -4.30
N MET A 118 -3.62 2.43 -4.58
CA MET A 118 -4.47 3.50 -4.03
C MET A 118 -5.91 3.40 -4.52
N SER A 119 -6.11 3.08 -5.80
CA SER A 119 -7.43 2.96 -6.43
C SER A 119 -8.13 1.63 -6.11
N GLY A 120 -7.43 0.69 -5.47
CA GLY A 120 -7.96 -0.63 -5.14
C GLY A 120 -7.94 -1.62 -6.31
N GLN A 121 -7.23 -1.30 -7.40
CA GLN A 121 -7.07 -2.15 -8.59
C GLN A 121 -5.94 -3.18 -8.36
N TYR A 122 -6.12 -4.04 -7.36
CA TYR A 122 -5.07 -4.98 -6.93
C TYR A 122 -4.69 -6.04 -7.96
N GLU A 123 -5.55 -6.29 -8.94
CA GLU A 123 -5.29 -7.21 -10.06
C GLU A 123 -4.12 -6.75 -10.93
N LEU A 124 -3.83 -5.45 -10.95
CA LEU A 124 -2.70 -4.87 -11.67
C LEU A 124 -1.39 -4.97 -10.90
N LEU A 125 -1.46 -5.29 -9.61
CA LEU A 125 -0.27 -5.49 -8.80
C LEU A 125 0.30 -6.89 -9.09
N PRO A 126 1.64 -7.02 -9.14
CA PRO A 126 2.28 -8.32 -9.21
C PRO A 126 1.76 -9.21 -8.09
N SER A 127 1.20 -10.36 -8.47
CA SER A 127 0.68 -11.32 -7.52
C SER A 127 1.80 -11.74 -6.58
N LEU A 128 1.59 -11.57 -5.27
CA LEU A 128 2.39 -12.20 -4.20
C LEU A 128 2.50 -13.74 -4.38
N SER A 129 1.64 -14.29 -5.24
CA SER A 129 1.45 -15.70 -5.55
C SER A 129 1.78 -16.11 -6.99
N ALA A 130 2.88 -15.63 -7.59
CA ALA A 130 3.50 -16.29 -8.75
C ALA A 130 4.17 -17.64 -8.35
N GLY A 131 3.50 -18.41 -7.50
CA GLY A 131 3.96 -19.63 -6.86
C GLY A 131 2.86 -20.31 -6.03
N ARG A 132 1.63 -20.42 -6.57
CA ARG A 132 0.65 -21.50 -6.31
C ARG A 132 -0.66 -21.16 -7.01
N GLN A 133 -0.85 -21.75 -8.19
CA GLN A 133 -2.18 -22.15 -8.60
C GLN A 133 -2.62 -23.25 -7.62
N ASP A 134 -3.63 -22.96 -6.80
CA ASP A 134 -4.72 -23.91 -6.65
C ASP A 134 -5.98 -23.20 -6.18
N CYS A 135 -7.05 -23.54 -6.87
CA CYS A 135 -8.38 -22.98 -6.72
C CYS A 135 -9.02 -23.43 -5.39
N THR A 136 -9.91 -22.59 -4.88
CA THR A 136 -10.99 -22.93 -3.93
C THR A 136 -10.57 -23.55 -2.59
N SER A 137 -10.57 -22.75 -1.51
CA SER A 137 -11.24 -23.18 -0.27
C SER A 137 -11.36 -22.04 0.74
N ARG A 138 -12.44 -22.14 1.51
CA ARG A 138 -12.89 -21.24 2.57
C ARG A 138 -11.89 -21.18 3.73
N LEU A 139 -11.82 -19.99 4.31
CA LEU A 139 -11.76 -19.69 5.75
C LEU A 139 -11.27 -20.84 6.66
N LYS A 140 -10.05 -20.70 7.18
CA LYS A 140 -9.71 -20.92 8.59
C LYS A 140 -8.46 -20.12 8.96
N PRO A 141 -8.46 -19.35 10.06
CA PRO A 141 -7.26 -18.71 10.58
C PRO A 141 -6.58 -19.68 11.54
N THR A 142 -5.47 -20.28 11.13
CA THR A 142 -4.54 -20.92 12.06
C THR A 142 -3.27 -20.10 12.10
N SER A 143 -2.96 -19.64 13.30
CA SER A 143 -1.76 -18.94 13.70
C SER A 143 -0.52 -19.72 13.31
N ASP A 144 0.17 -19.28 12.25
CA ASP A 144 1.58 -19.58 12.11
C ASP A 144 2.32 -18.38 11.51
N LYS A 145 3.13 -17.74 12.36
CA LYS A 145 3.96 -16.59 12.03
C LYS A 145 5.16 -17.06 11.21
N SER A 146 4.97 -17.21 9.92
CA SER A 146 6.05 -17.43 8.95
C SER A 146 6.09 -16.24 7.99
N LYS A 147 7.24 -15.56 7.92
CA LYS A 147 7.60 -14.41 7.04
C LYS A 147 6.40 -13.60 6.53
N GLY A 148 6.08 -12.54 7.28
CA GLY A 148 4.90 -11.67 7.10
C GLY A 148 4.57 -11.41 5.63
N ASP A 149 3.45 -11.99 5.21
CA ASP A 149 2.85 -11.75 3.90
C ASP A 149 2.55 -10.26 3.80
N VAL A 150 3.30 -9.56 2.95
CA VAL A 150 3.21 -8.10 2.82
C VAL A 150 1.87 -7.79 2.17
N ASN A 151 0.92 -7.30 2.96
CA ASN A 151 -0.41 -6.98 2.44
C ASN A 151 -0.35 -5.71 1.59
N ALA A 152 -0.12 -5.89 0.28
CA ALA A 152 -0.04 -4.79 -0.68
C ALA A 152 -1.40 -4.11 -0.98
N ARG A 153 -2.50 -4.56 -0.34
CA ARG A 153 -3.86 -4.04 -0.58
C ARG A 153 -4.10 -2.73 0.19
N LEU A 154 -3.36 -1.68 -0.17
CA LEU A 154 -3.35 -0.35 0.47
C LEU A 154 -4.74 0.13 0.91
N ARG A 155 -5.65 0.37 -0.05
CA ARG A 155 -6.98 0.92 0.26
C ARG A 155 -7.82 0.03 1.19
N ALA A 156 -7.73 -1.30 1.06
CA ALA A 156 -8.49 -2.25 1.87
C ALA A 156 -8.03 -2.23 3.33
N VAL A 157 -6.72 -2.15 3.58
CA VAL A 157 -6.17 -2.02 4.93
C VAL A 157 -6.58 -0.68 5.55
N LEU A 158 -6.46 0.41 4.80
CA LEU A 158 -6.85 1.74 5.29
C LEU A 158 -8.34 1.82 5.62
N ARG A 159 -9.22 1.13 4.88
CA ARG A 159 -10.66 1.07 5.22
C ARG A 159 -10.95 0.42 6.57
N VAL A 160 -10.15 -0.57 6.97
CA VAL A 160 -10.31 -1.20 8.29
C VAL A 160 -9.92 -0.20 9.37
N GLU A 161 -8.81 0.51 9.20
CA GLU A 161 -8.36 1.55 10.14
C GLU A 161 -9.31 2.75 10.21
N GLU A 162 -9.95 3.12 9.09
CA GLU A 162 -11.03 4.12 9.06
C GLU A 162 -12.24 3.67 9.90
N GLY A 163 -12.61 2.39 9.84
CA GLY A 163 -13.65 1.83 10.71
C GLY A 163 -13.26 1.84 12.20
N VAL A 164 -11.98 1.66 12.51
CA VAL A 164 -11.46 1.79 13.89
C VAL A 164 -11.56 3.23 14.38
N LEU A 165 -11.27 4.23 13.52
CA LEU A 165 -11.50 5.64 13.84
C LEU A 165 -12.97 5.90 14.16
N GLN A 166 -13.88 5.44 13.29
CA GLN A 166 -15.32 5.60 13.47
C GLN A 166 -15.78 5.06 14.82
N ALA A 167 -15.41 3.81 15.14
CA ALA A 167 -15.77 3.18 16.40
C ALA A 167 -15.20 3.94 17.61
N ALA A 168 -13.95 4.41 17.53
CA ALA A 168 -13.32 5.16 18.62
C ALA A 168 -14.00 6.51 18.86
N ILE A 169 -14.43 7.22 17.80
CA ILE A 169 -15.13 8.50 17.94
C ILE A 169 -16.56 8.30 18.45
N SER A 170 -17.27 7.29 17.95
CA SER A 170 -18.61 6.96 18.47
C SER A 170 -18.59 6.56 19.95
N ASP A 171 -17.58 5.82 20.42
CA ASP A 171 -17.42 5.51 21.85
C ASP A 171 -17.16 6.78 22.72
N THR A 172 -16.52 7.83 22.17
CA THR A 172 -16.37 9.10 22.91
C THR A 172 -17.69 9.82 23.14
N GLN A 173 -18.65 9.68 22.22
CA GLN A 173 -20.00 10.21 22.36
C GLN A 173 -20.69 9.56 23.57
N GLU A 174 -20.75 8.22 23.61
CA GLU A 174 -21.45 7.45 24.65
C GLU A 174 -20.93 7.75 26.07
N ARG A 175 -19.61 7.90 26.24
CA ARG A 175 -18.98 8.17 27.55
C ARG A 175 -19.22 9.58 28.08
N LEU A 176 -19.45 10.57 27.21
CA LEU A 176 -19.60 11.97 27.61
C LEU A 176 -21.04 12.33 28.03
N ILE A 177 -22.02 11.56 27.55
CA ILE A 177 -23.45 11.80 27.80
C ILE A 177 -23.90 11.17 29.13
N GLY A 178 -23.01 10.44 29.83
CA GLY A 178 -23.34 9.80 31.11
C GLY A 178 -24.25 8.59 30.97
N LEU A 179 -24.32 7.96 29.79
CA LEU A 179 -25.06 6.71 29.56
C LEU A 179 -24.28 5.46 30.02
N GLY A 180 -23.04 5.62 30.50
CA GLY A 180 -22.18 4.54 30.98
C GLY A 180 -21.86 4.74 32.46
N ASP A 181 -22.30 3.79 33.27
CA ASP A 181 -22.09 3.63 34.71
C ASP A 181 -23.02 4.46 35.62
N SER A 182 -24.33 4.18 35.53
CA SER A 182 -25.22 4.41 36.67
C SER A 182 -24.73 3.55 37.84
N LYS A 183 -24.01 4.18 38.76
CA LYS A 183 -23.56 3.60 40.01
C LYS A 183 -24.75 2.93 40.70
N PRO A 184 -24.67 1.64 41.09
CA PRO A 184 -25.77 0.99 41.79
C PRO A 184 -25.99 1.70 43.13
N GLN A 185 -27.24 1.79 43.60
CA GLN A 185 -27.58 2.49 44.85
C GLN A 185 -26.84 1.92 46.07
N GLU A 186 -26.38 0.68 45.97
CA GLU A 186 -25.55 -0.03 46.94
C GLU A 186 -24.15 0.55 47.11
N GLU A 187 -23.63 1.27 46.11
CA GLU A 187 -22.28 1.85 46.14
C GLU A 187 -22.27 3.31 46.60
N VAL A 188 -23.41 3.86 47.03
CA VAL A 188 -23.53 5.26 47.45
C VAL A 188 -22.45 5.65 48.47
N ALA A 189 -21.83 6.81 48.26
CA ALA A 189 -20.77 7.35 49.10
C ALA A 189 -21.15 8.74 49.65
N VAL A 190 -20.59 9.09 50.81
CA VAL A 190 -20.77 10.44 51.37
C VAL A 190 -20.15 11.44 50.39
N GLY A 191 -20.93 12.47 50.03
CA GLY A 191 -20.59 13.47 49.02
C GLY A 191 -21.25 13.23 47.66
N ASP A 192 -21.84 12.06 47.41
CA ASP A 192 -22.53 11.78 46.14
C ASP A 192 -23.75 12.71 45.97
N ALA A 193 -23.96 13.18 44.73
CA ALA A 193 -25.11 13.99 44.37
C ALA A 193 -26.32 13.09 44.07
N VAL A 194 -27.44 13.39 44.73
CA VAL A 194 -28.66 12.59 44.69
C VAL A 194 -29.88 13.48 44.52
N GLN A 195 -30.95 12.90 44.02
CA GLN A 195 -32.27 13.50 44.05
C GLN A 195 -33.13 12.74 45.06
N ILE A 196 -33.78 13.44 45.96
CA ILE A 196 -34.70 12.86 46.95
C ILE A 196 -36.13 13.29 46.70
N GLU A 197 -37.08 12.40 46.95
CA GLU A 197 -38.50 12.67 46.78
C GLU A 197 -39.08 13.35 48.04
N ILE A 198 -39.61 14.57 47.87
CA ILE A 198 -40.31 15.35 48.90
C ILE A 198 -41.63 15.83 48.31
N ASP A 199 -42.75 15.48 48.94
CA ASP A 199 -44.10 15.91 48.55
C ASP A 199 -44.42 15.69 47.05
N GLY A 200 -43.93 14.57 46.50
CA GLY A 200 -44.10 14.19 45.09
C GLY A 200 -43.20 14.94 44.10
N ARG A 201 -42.18 15.67 44.59
CA ARG A 201 -41.16 16.34 43.76
C ARG A 201 -39.76 15.81 44.06
N TRP A 202 -38.94 15.70 43.02
CA TRP A 202 -37.54 15.33 43.15
C TRP A 202 -36.70 16.59 43.41
N CYS A 203 -35.98 16.61 44.53
CA CYS A 203 -35.15 17.74 44.95
C CYS A 203 -33.67 17.32 45.00
N ASN A 204 -32.78 18.17 44.47
CA ASN A 204 -31.34 17.92 44.47
C ASN A 204 -30.76 18.03 45.90
N GLY A 205 -29.83 17.14 46.26
CA GLY A 205 -29.10 17.19 47.51
C GLY A 205 -27.79 16.39 47.45
N ARG A 206 -26.98 16.49 48.51
CA ARG A 206 -25.74 15.73 48.68
C ARG A 206 -25.81 14.79 49.86
N VAL A 207 -25.33 13.57 49.67
CA VAL A 207 -25.28 12.55 50.72
C VAL A 207 -24.32 12.99 51.83
N LYS A 208 -24.84 13.15 53.04
CA LYS A 208 -24.10 13.50 54.26
C LYS A 208 -23.85 12.28 55.15
N GLY A 209 -24.75 11.31 55.14
CA GLY A 209 -24.64 10.08 55.94
C GLY A 209 -25.31 8.90 55.24
N ILE A 210 -24.77 7.71 55.47
CA ILE A 210 -25.22 6.45 54.86
C ILE A 210 -25.46 5.42 55.96
N ASN A 211 -26.59 4.71 55.88
CA ASN A 211 -26.93 3.59 56.75
C ASN A 211 -27.52 2.46 55.91
N GLY A 212 -26.66 1.53 55.46
CA GLY A 212 -27.04 0.55 54.44
C GLY A 212 -27.33 1.24 53.10
N THR A 213 -28.55 1.12 52.61
CA THR A 213 -29.04 1.79 51.37
C THR A 213 -29.81 3.08 51.65
N ASP A 214 -29.99 3.43 52.93
CA ASP A 214 -30.69 4.63 53.35
C ASP A 214 -29.70 5.77 53.47
N ILE A 215 -30.10 6.93 52.97
CA ILE A 215 -29.24 8.11 52.91
C ILE A 215 -29.84 9.26 53.69
N CYS A 216 -28.97 10.16 54.12
CA CYS A 216 -29.33 11.42 54.74
C CYS A 216 -28.60 12.54 53.97
N CYS A 217 -29.33 13.58 53.59
CA CYS A 217 -28.79 14.68 52.78
C CYS A 217 -28.44 15.91 53.62
N GLU A 218 -27.44 16.67 53.18
CA GLU A 218 -26.97 17.89 53.86
C GLU A 218 -28.04 18.99 53.91
N GLU A 219 -28.82 19.11 52.83
CA GLU A 219 -29.79 20.17 52.59
C GLU A 219 -31.15 19.92 53.28
N PHE A 220 -31.37 18.73 53.83
CA PHE A 220 -32.68 18.28 54.34
C PHE A 220 -32.59 17.70 55.76
N ASP A 221 -32.38 18.58 56.74
CA ASP A 221 -32.66 18.44 58.18
C ASP A 221 -32.48 17.04 58.81
N ASN A 222 -31.37 16.36 58.46
CA ASN A 222 -30.97 15.04 58.95
C ASN A 222 -32.03 13.91 58.81
N GLN A 223 -33.01 14.01 57.91
CA GLN A 223 -34.01 12.97 57.72
C GLN A 223 -33.47 11.81 56.88
N TRP A 224 -33.52 10.59 57.42
CA TRP A 224 -33.18 9.38 56.67
C TRP A 224 -34.23 9.07 55.60
N ARG A 225 -33.77 8.81 54.38
CA ARG A 225 -34.58 8.44 53.23
C ARG A 225 -34.27 7.01 52.81
N ALA A 226 -35.32 6.20 52.74
CA ALA A 226 -35.25 4.83 52.28
C ALA A 226 -34.85 4.74 50.79
N LYS A 227 -34.24 3.64 50.39
CA LYS A 227 -33.76 3.36 49.01
C LYS A 227 -34.72 3.77 47.89
N ASN A 228 -36.03 3.60 48.08
CA ASN A 228 -37.06 3.90 47.08
C ASN A 228 -37.43 5.38 46.96
N ARG A 229 -36.93 6.25 47.86
CA ARG A 229 -37.24 7.69 47.90
C ARG A 229 -36.07 8.58 47.50
N TRP A 230 -35.03 7.99 46.93
CA TRP A 230 -33.88 8.71 46.40
C TRP A 230 -33.33 8.03 45.14
N ARG A 231 -32.64 8.78 44.30
CA ARG A 231 -31.90 8.28 43.12
C ARG A 231 -30.63 9.10 42.91
N PHE A 232 -29.64 8.58 42.19
CA PHE A 232 -28.48 9.39 41.82
C PHE A 232 -28.90 10.52 40.89
N ASP A 233 -28.25 11.67 41.04
CA ASP A 233 -28.37 12.75 40.07
C ASP A 233 -27.41 12.49 38.90
N GLU A 234 -27.91 11.82 37.87
CA GLU A 234 -27.16 11.47 36.65
C GLU A 234 -26.58 12.70 35.93
N ARG A 235 -27.11 13.89 36.20
CA ARG A 235 -26.68 15.16 35.59
C ARG A 235 -25.89 16.05 36.55
N ALA A 236 -25.49 15.55 37.72
CA ALA A 236 -24.79 16.35 38.74
C ALA A 236 -23.52 17.02 38.20
N ILE A 237 -22.70 16.26 37.46
CA ILE A 237 -21.45 16.75 36.86
C ILE A 237 -21.75 17.85 35.84
N LEU A 238 -22.77 17.65 35.00
CA LEU A 238 -23.19 18.65 34.00
C LEU A 238 -23.73 19.91 34.67
N LYS A 239 -24.56 19.79 35.72
CA LYS A 239 -25.06 20.93 36.50
C LYS A 239 -23.93 21.70 37.18
N GLN A 240 -22.94 21.00 37.74
CA GLN A 240 -21.75 21.64 38.29
C GLN A 240 -20.97 22.37 37.19
N PHE A 241 -20.74 21.73 36.05
CA PHE A 241 -20.05 22.34 34.91
C PHE A 241 -20.77 23.60 34.40
N ILE A 242 -22.09 23.55 34.26
CA ILE A 242 -22.90 24.72 33.88
C ILE A 242 -22.72 25.85 34.89
N ARG A 243 -22.85 25.56 36.19
CA ARG A 243 -22.69 26.57 37.26
C ARG A 243 -21.29 27.21 37.26
N GLU A 244 -20.24 26.43 37.02
CA GLU A 244 -18.86 26.92 37.01
C GLU A 244 -18.50 27.71 35.75
N ASN A 245 -19.16 27.44 34.62
CA ASN A 245 -18.81 28.02 33.31
C ASN A 245 -19.82 29.07 32.81
N ARG A 246 -20.96 29.24 33.48
CA ARG A 246 -21.98 30.21 33.07
C ARG A 246 -21.55 31.64 33.43
N GLY A 247 -21.76 32.56 32.49
CA GLY A 247 -21.59 34.00 32.69
C GLY A 247 -22.82 34.70 33.28
N ASP A 248 -22.94 36.00 33.02
CA ASP A 248 -24.05 36.88 33.43
C ASP A 248 -25.33 36.71 32.57
N GLU A 249 -25.46 35.58 31.88
CA GLU A 249 -26.58 35.25 30.99
C GLU A 249 -27.84 34.83 31.78
N LEU A 250 -29.02 35.16 31.23
CA LEU A 250 -30.30 34.82 31.86
C LEU A 250 -30.49 33.29 31.99
N ALA A 251 -30.90 32.86 33.19
CA ALA A 251 -31.15 31.45 33.54
C ALA A 251 -32.20 30.71 32.69
N ILE A 252 -33.02 31.44 31.96
CA ILE A 252 -34.11 30.90 31.14
C ILE A 252 -33.64 30.40 29.76
N PHE A 253 -32.43 30.80 29.32
CA PHE A 253 -31.83 30.38 28.07
C PHE A 253 -30.61 29.48 28.35
N PRO A 254 -30.52 28.29 27.75
CA PRO A 254 -29.31 27.49 27.80
C PRO A 254 -28.12 28.28 27.25
N SER A 255 -27.02 28.34 28.01
CA SER A 255 -25.83 29.09 27.60
C SER A 255 -25.13 28.46 26.40
N TYR A 256 -25.10 29.17 25.27
CA TYR A 256 -24.38 28.71 24.08
C TYR A 256 -22.86 28.63 24.32
N GLN A 257 -22.31 29.47 25.20
CA GLN A 257 -20.89 29.44 25.52
C GLN A 257 -20.52 28.16 26.30
N VAL A 258 -21.35 27.78 27.28
CA VAL A 258 -21.18 26.52 28.03
C VAL A 258 -21.31 25.32 27.09
N PHE A 259 -22.27 25.34 26.17
CA PHE A 259 -22.42 24.34 25.11
C PHE A 259 -21.12 24.19 24.30
N CYS A 260 -20.55 25.31 23.83
CA CYS A 260 -19.30 25.29 23.07
C CYS A 260 -18.13 24.73 23.90
N ASN A 261 -18.07 25.04 25.20
CA ASN A 261 -17.04 24.50 26.08
C ASN A 261 -17.16 22.97 26.25
N LEU A 262 -18.38 22.45 26.43
CA LEU A 262 -18.66 21.01 26.50
C LEU A 262 -18.28 20.31 25.19
N PHE A 263 -18.70 20.88 24.06
CA PHE A 263 -18.38 20.30 22.76
C PHE A 263 -16.87 20.28 22.49
N ARG A 264 -16.13 21.31 22.90
CA ARG A 264 -14.66 21.32 22.79
C ARG A 264 -14.01 20.17 23.55
N GLN A 265 -14.48 19.86 24.76
CA GLN A 265 -13.99 18.68 25.51
C GLN A 265 -14.28 17.35 24.79
N CYS A 266 -15.31 17.30 23.95
CA CYS A 266 -15.57 16.14 23.08
C CYS A 266 -14.51 16.06 21.98
N VAL A 267 -14.30 17.16 21.25
CA VAL A 267 -13.36 17.24 20.12
C VAL A 267 -11.91 17.01 20.56
N ASP A 268 -11.52 17.44 21.75
CA ASP A 268 -10.19 17.17 22.30
C ASP A 268 -9.89 15.66 22.38
N LYS A 269 -10.91 14.82 22.61
CA LYS A 269 -10.77 13.36 22.63
C LYS A 269 -10.67 12.75 21.22
N TRP A 270 -11.00 13.48 20.16
CA TRP A 270 -10.92 13.01 18.77
C TRP A 270 -9.50 13.10 18.20
N GLY A 271 -8.62 13.89 18.84
CA GLY A 271 -7.22 14.06 18.43
C GLY A 271 -6.42 12.74 18.38
N PRO A 272 -6.32 11.97 19.48
CA PRO A 272 -5.52 10.74 19.49
C PRO A 272 -5.97 9.68 18.47
N PRO A 273 -7.28 9.38 18.31
CA PRO A 273 -7.75 8.49 17.23
C PRO A 273 -7.37 8.99 15.83
N THR A 274 -7.49 10.29 15.58
CA THR A 274 -7.12 10.92 14.29
C THR A 274 -5.63 10.76 13.99
N GLN A 275 -4.77 10.99 14.99
CA GLN A 275 -3.33 10.82 14.86
C GLN A 275 -2.95 9.35 14.61
N LYS A 276 -3.62 8.41 15.27
CA LYS A 276 -3.44 6.97 15.03
C LYS A 276 -3.78 6.60 13.58
N LEU A 277 -4.86 7.14 13.03
CA LEU A 277 -5.22 6.90 11.63
C LEU A 277 -4.17 7.48 10.67
N LEU A 278 -3.66 8.69 10.92
CA LEU A 278 -2.60 9.28 10.10
C LEU A 278 -1.33 8.41 10.09
N LEU A 279 -0.93 7.86 11.25
CA LEU A 279 0.18 6.92 11.34
C LEU A 279 -0.07 5.63 10.55
N ALA A 280 -1.31 5.13 10.54
CA ALA A 280 -1.67 3.98 9.71
C ALA A 280 -1.54 4.29 8.22
N TYR A 281 -1.97 5.49 7.78
CA TYR A 281 -1.75 5.98 6.42
C TYR A 281 -0.26 6.03 6.05
N GLN A 282 0.59 6.58 6.93
CA GLN A 282 2.04 6.63 6.71
C GLN A 282 2.64 5.22 6.59
N ASN A 283 2.39 4.36 7.58
CA ASN A 283 2.99 3.03 7.65
C ASN A 283 2.57 2.14 6.47
N GLN A 284 1.28 2.13 6.14
CA GLN A 284 0.77 1.30 5.06
C GLN A 284 1.23 1.82 3.69
N THR A 285 1.28 3.14 3.48
CA THR A 285 1.79 3.74 2.25
C THR A 285 3.27 3.43 2.05
N ARG A 286 4.08 3.53 3.12
CA ARG A 286 5.51 3.19 3.11
C ARG A 286 5.73 1.72 2.72
N LEU A 287 5.01 0.81 3.39
CA LEU A 287 5.09 -0.63 3.12
C LEU A 287 4.75 -0.97 1.66
N VAL A 288 3.66 -0.41 1.14
CA VAL A 288 3.22 -0.67 -0.24
C VAL A 288 4.19 -0.06 -1.24
N SER A 289 4.68 1.16 -0.99
CA SER A 289 5.70 1.81 -1.81
C SER A 289 6.98 0.97 -1.89
N ASP A 290 7.45 0.45 -0.76
CA ASP A 290 8.65 -0.39 -0.70
C ASP A 290 8.48 -1.73 -1.42
N PHE A 291 7.29 -2.31 -1.35
CA PHE A 291 6.92 -3.51 -2.10
C PHE A 291 6.93 -3.22 -3.61
N VAL A 292 6.17 -2.20 -4.04
CA VAL A 292 6.05 -1.81 -5.45
C VAL A 292 7.42 -1.45 -6.04
N ALA A 293 8.26 -0.71 -5.32
CA ALA A 293 9.61 -0.38 -5.78
C ALA A 293 10.48 -1.63 -6.02
N GLY A 294 10.27 -2.71 -5.24
CA GLY A 294 10.94 -3.99 -5.45
C GLY A 294 10.50 -4.70 -6.74
N GLU A 295 9.25 -4.51 -7.14
CA GLU A 295 8.65 -5.17 -8.30
C GLU A 295 9.00 -4.54 -9.66
N VAL A 296 9.54 -3.32 -9.68
CA VAL A 296 9.90 -2.58 -10.92
C VAL A 296 11.02 -3.29 -11.72
N LYS A 297 11.65 -4.35 -11.18
CA LYS A 297 12.75 -5.13 -11.80
C LYS A 297 13.90 -4.25 -12.31
N ALA A 298 14.12 -3.10 -11.67
CA ALA A 298 15.23 -2.20 -11.96
C ALA A 298 16.52 -2.66 -11.25
N THR A 299 17.64 -2.00 -11.54
CA THR A 299 18.91 -2.23 -10.83
C THR A 299 18.73 -1.91 -9.34
N SER A 300 19.37 -2.69 -8.45
CA SER A 300 19.29 -2.50 -6.99
C SER A 300 19.48 -1.04 -6.55
N ARG A 301 20.43 -0.34 -7.17
CA ARG A 301 20.70 1.08 -6.91
C ARG A 301 19.52 2.00 -7.24
N VAL A 302 18.82 1.74 -8.35
CA VAL A 302 17.61 2.48 -8.75
C VAL A 302 16.47 2.19 -7.77
N VAL A 303 16.29 0.93 -7.39
CA VAL A 303 15.28 0.52 -6.40
C VAL A 303 15.50 1.24 -5.06
N GLN A 304 16.73 1.23 -4.55
CA GLN A 304 17.08 1.92 -3.31
C GLN A 304 16.87 3.44 -3.41
N PHE A 305 17.17 4.03 -4.57
CA PHE A 305 16.91 5.45 -4.81
C PHE A 305 15.41 5.78 -4.78
N ILE A 306 14.57 4.96 -5.42
CA ILE A 306 13.11 5.12 -5.39
C ILE A 306 12.59 4.99 -3.96
N LYS A 307 13.05 3.98 -3.21
CA LYS A 307 12.67 3.78 -1.79
C LYS A 307 13.05 4.96 -0.91
N GLY A 308 14.29 5.44 -1.03
CA GLY A 308 14.77 6.60 -0.28
C GLY A 308 13.96 7.87 -0.60
N THR A 309 13.74 8.13 -1.89
CA THR A 309 12.94 9.28 -2.32
C THR A 309 11.48 9.17 -1.85
N ALA A 310 10.90 7.97 -1.91
CA ALA A 310 9.56 7.71 -1.40
C ALA A 310 9.45 7.93 0.11
N ALA A 311 10.44 7.50 0.90
CA ALA A 311 10.45 7.76 2.33
C ALA A 311 10.49 9.27 2.62
N ASP A 312 11.39 10.01 1.96
CA ASP A 312 11.54 11.46 2.14
C ASP A 312 10.28 12.24 1.73
N VAL A 313 9.68 11.89 0.58
CA VAL A 313 8.42 12.50 0.10
C VAL A 313 7.28 12.19 1.07
N LEU A 314 7.14 10.93 1.48
CA LEU A 314 6.07 10.52 2.38
C LEU A 314 6.15 11.25 3.73
N ASP A 315 7.34 11.43 4.29
CA ASP A 315 7.51 12.12 5.57
C ASP A 315 7.11 13.60 5.46
N ARG A 316 7.53 14.30 4.39
CA ARG A 316 7.08 15.69 4.14
C ARG A 316 5.57 15.80 3.98
N VAL A 317 4.97 14.89 3.21
CA VAL A 317 3.54 14.88 2.92
C VAL A 317 2.72 14.58 4.18
N VAL A 318 3.19 13.65 5.02
CA VAL A 318 2.54 13.30 6.30
C VAL A 318 2.66 14.44 7.31
N ASP A 319 3.80 15.12 7.40
CA ASP A 319 3.96 16.30 8.26
C ASP A 319 2.99 17.42 7.86
N ALA A 320 2.84 17.68 6.56
CA ALA A 320 1.86 18.62 6.05
C ALA A 320 0.42 18.19 6.35
N ALA A 321 0.10 16.90 6.20
CA ALA A 321 -1.21 16.36 6.54
C ALA A 321 -1.52 16.48 8.04
N ASN A 322 -0.53 16.26 8.92
CA ASN A 322 -0.69 16.40 10.37
C ASN A 322 -1.09 17.83 10.77
N ASN A 323 -0.43 18.83 10.18
CA ASN A 323 -0.76 20.24 10.41
C ASN A 323 -2.19 20.59 9.95
N GLU A 324 -2.62 20.04 8.81
CA GLU A 324 -3.98 20.22 8.30
C GLU A 324 -5.01 19.51 9.19
N MET A 325 -4.73 18.30 9.68
CA MET A 325 -5.60 17.58 10.64
C MET A 325 -5.77 18.39 11.93
N GLY A 326 -4.70 19.00 12.43
CA GLY A 326 -4.77 19.91 13.58
C GLY A 326 -5.64 21.14 13.30
N THR A 327 -5.64 21.66 12.07
CA THR A 327 -6.52 22.77 11.67
C THR A 327 -7.98 22.33 11.58
N LEU A 328 -8.25 21.14 11.06
CA LEU A 328 -9.61 20.57 11.04
C LEU A 328 -10.17 20.35 12.45
N LEU A 329 -9.38 19.78 13.37
CA LEU A 329 -9.79 19.61 14.77
C LEU A 329 -10.12 20.95 15.45
N ARG A 330 -9.29 21.98 15.25
CA ARG A 330 -9.56 23.33 15.77
C ARG A 330 -10.82 23.95 15.18
N ALA A 331 -11.05 23.77 13.88
CA ALA A 331 -12.24 24.27 13.20
C ALA A 331 -13.50 23.56 13.73
N GLU A 332 -13.42 22.24 13.94
CA GLU A 332 -14.52 21.44 14.46
C GLU A 332 -14.90 21.85 15.88
N GLY A 333 -13.93 22.24 16.72
CA GLY A 333 -14.15 22.73 18.09
C GLY A 333 -15.06 23.96 18.22
N ARG A 334 -15.46 24.62 17.11
CA ARG A 334 -16.49 25.65 17.11
C ARG A 334 -17.79 25.07 16.52
N PRO A 335 -18.81 24.78 17.35
CA PRO A 335 -20.08 24.29 16.85
C PRO A 335 -20.70 25.21 15.81
N TYR A 336 -21.08 24.63 14.67
CA TYR A 336 -21.80 25.30 13.59
C TYR A 336 -22.36 24.26 12.63
N THR A 337 -23.63 24.40 12.28
CA THR A 337 -24.28 23.59 11.27
C THR A 337 -25.37 24.37 10.55
N GLN A 338 -25.59 24.05 9.28
CA GLN A 338 -26.77 24.44 8.50
C GLN A 338 -27.62 23.21 8.16
N ASP A 339 -27.33 22.08 8.80
CA ASP A 339 -28.03 20.83 8.59
C ASP A 339 -29.34 20.82 9.37
N ASP A 340 -30.45 20.74 8.65
CA ASP A 340 -31.79 20.74 9.23
C ASP A 340 -32.03 19.55 10.17
N ARG A 341 -31.26 18.44 10.00
CA ARG A 341 -31.34 17.24 10.85
C ARG A 341 -31.09 17.54 12.33
N LEU A 342 -30.33 18.59 12.65
CA LEU A 342 -30.14 19.00 14.04
C LEU A 342 -31.48 19.32 14.71
N PHE A 343 -32.33 20.07 14.02
CA PHE A 343 -33.62 20.51 14.56
C PHE A 343 -34.59 19.34 14.66
N GLU A 344 -34.64 18.49 13.63
CA GLU A 344 -35.44 17.25 13.64
C GLU A 344 -35.05 16.35 14.82
N GLU A 345 -33.74 16.16 15.02
CA GLU A 345 -33.20 15.30 16.07
C GLU A 345 -33.44 15.89 17.47
N LEU A 346 -33.28 17.21 17.63
CA LEU A 346 -33.57 17.92 18.87
C LEU A 346 -35.05 17.78 19.26
N ASP A 347 -35.96 18.05 18.33
CA ASP A 347 -37.40 17.96 18.58
C ASP A 347 -37.84 16.51 18.86
N ARG A 348 -37.24 15.55 18.14
CA ARG A 348 -37.45 14.12 18.38
C ARG A 348 -37.04 13.72 19.80
N GLN A 349 -35.85 14.12 20.25
CA GLN A 349 -35.35 13.80 21.59
C GLN A 349 -36.19 14.46 22.69
N ARG A 350 -36.60 15.72 22.50
CA ARG A 350 -37.52 16.42 23.42
C ARG A 350 -38.86 15.70 23.55
N LEU A 351 -39.45 15.31 22.42
CA LEU A 351 -40.71 14.59 22.40
C LEU A 351 -40.58 13.22 23.08
N GLN A 352 -39.49 12.50 22.82
CA GLN A 352 -39.24 11.20 23.43
C GLN A 352 -39.10 11.30 24.95
N ALA A 353 -38.32 12.27 25.45
CA ALA A 353 -38.17 12.50 26.89
C ALA A 353 -39.52 12.82 27.56
N LEU A 354 -40.38 13.61 26.92
CA LEU A 354 -41.73 13.90 27.40
C LEU A 354 -42.61 12.65 27.40
N GLN A 355 -42.55 11.83 26.34
CA GLN A 355 -43.30 10.58 26.26
C GLN A 355 -42.89 9.57 27.34
N ASP A 356 -41.59 9.45 27.61
CA ASP A 356 -41.07 8.52 28.62
C ASP A 356 -41.43 8.97 30.04
N HIS A 357 -41.40 10.28 30.31
CA HIS A 357 -41.93 10.85 31.55
C HIS A 357 -43.44 10.61 31.73
N MET A 358 -44.23 10.76 30.66
CA MET A 358 -45.67 10.49 30.68
C MET A 358 -45.98 9.01 30.94
N LYS A 359 -45.27 8.09 30.28
CA LYS A 359 -45.44 6.64 30.47
C LYS A 359 -45.08 6.17 31.88
N SER A 360 -44.06 6.78 32.48
CA SER A 360 -43.61 6.43 33.83
C SER A 360 -44.48 7.02 34.93
N SER A 361 -45.05 8.21 34.70
CA SER A 361 -45.82 8.95 35.71
C SER A 361 -47.32 8.68 35.68
N VAL A 362 -47.88 8.26 34.53
CA VAL A 362 -49.32 8.02 34.37
C VAL A 362 -49.62 6.52 34.32
N PRO A 363 -50.12 5.91 35.41
CA PRO A 363 -50.52 4.52 35.40
C PRO A 363 -51.77 4.33 34.53
N ALA A 364 -51.69 3.42 33.56
CA ALA A 364 -52.84 2.99 32.76
C ALA A 364 -53.54 1.80 33.44
N ASP A 365 -54.87 1.77 33.40
CA ASP A 365 -55.64 0.61 33.84
C ASP A 365 -55.54 -0.55 32.83
N SER A 366 -56.14 -1.70 33.16
CA SER A 366 -56.16 -2.89 32.31
C SER A 366 -56.85 -2.70 30.95
N ASP A 367 -57.66 -1.64 30.81
CA ASP A 367 -58.36 -1.26 29.58
C ASP A 367 -57.65 -0.11 28.83
N GLY A 368 -56.51 0.39 29.34
CA GLY A 368 -55.75 1.49 28.77
C GLY A 368 -56.29 2.89 29.08
N LYS A 369 -57.21 3.04 30.04
CA LYS A 369 -57.72 4.36 30.47
C LYS A 369 -56.77 4.98 31.49
N VAL A 370 -56.67 6.31 31.42
CA VAL A 370 -55.85 7.14 32.30
C VAL A 370 -56.71 8.22 32.96
N LEU A 371 -56.44 8.49 34.23
CA LEU A 371 -57.10 9.57 34.97
C LEU A 371 -56.58 10.93 34.49
N LEU A 372 -57.48 11.81 34.04
CA LEU A 372 -57.12 13.15 33.57
C LEU A 372 -56.35 13.95 34.64
N THR A 373 -56.68 13.76 35.92
CA THR A 373 -55.97 14.39 37.04
C THR A 373 -54.53 13.94 37.16
N GLU A 374 -54.22 12.68 36.87
CA GLU A 374 -52.85 12.15 36.91
C GLU A 374 -52.06 12.60 35.68
N VAL A 375 -52.71 12.73 34.52
CA VAL A 375 -52.08 13.34 33.34
C VAL A 375 -51.73 14.80 33.58
N ILE A 376 -52.65 15.60 34.16
CA ILE A 376 -52.39 17.01 34.50
C ILE A 376 -51.24 17.13 35.50
N LYS A 377 -51.25 16.31 36.57
CA LYS A 377 -50.13 16.28 37.54
C LYS A 377 -48.81 15.89 36.89
N ALA A 378 -48.81 14.91 35.98
CA ALA A 378 -47.60 14.49 35.27
C ALA A 378 -47.04 15.63 34.40
N VAL A 379 -47.91 16.39 33.71
CA VAL A 379 -47.53 17.56 32.91
C VAL A 379 -47.04 18.71 33.81
N GLU A 380 -47.71 18.98 34.93
CA GLU A 380 -47.25 19.97 35.91
C GLU A 380 -45.90 19.60 36.53
N ALA A 381 -45.63 18.30 36.72
CA ALA A 381 -44.35 17.79 37.20
C ALA A 381 -43.22 17.91 36.17
N VAL A 382 -43.52 18.10 34.87
CA VAL A 382 -42.53 18.43 33.83
C VAL A 382 -41.96 19.84 34.03
N ALA A 383 -42.58 20.69 34.87
CA ALA A 383 -41.98 21.92 35.35
C ALA A 383 -40.80 21.59 36.30
N LEU A 384 -39.70 21.12 35.71
CA LEU A 384 -38.43 20.85 36.34
C LEU A 384 -37.91 22.11 37.05
N SER A 385 -37.03 21.91 38.04
CA SER A 385 -36.24 23.02 38.57
C SER A 385 -35.46 23.70 37.44
N THR A 386 -35.19 25.00 37.57
CA THR A 386 -34.51 25.78 36.53
C THR A 386 -33.16 25.15 36.14
N GLU A 387 -32.41 24.62 37.12
CA GLU A 387 -31.12 23.96 36.90
C GLU A 387 -31.26 22.60 36.21
N ASP A 388 -32.24 21.77 36.61
CA ASP A 388 -32.45 20.44 36.00
C ASP A 388 -32.92 20.56 34.56
N ARG A 389 -33.77 21.56 34.29
CA ARG A 389 -34.27 21.87 32.95
C ARG A 389 -33.13 22.30 32.04
N GLU A 390 -32.27 23.20 32.49
CA GLU A 390 -31.13 23.65 31.70
C GLU A 390 -30.14 22.53 31.42
N ALA A 391 -29.81 21.71 32.42
CA ALA A 391 -28.92 20.56 32.23
C ALA A 391 -29.51 19.54 31.24
N LEU A 392 -30.81 19.28 31.30
CA LEU A 392 -31.50 18.43 30.33
C LEU A 392 -31.44 19.00 28.92
N GLU A 393 -31.82 20.27 28.74
CA GLU A 393 -31.79 20.93 27.42
C GLU A 393 -30.38 20.96 26.84
N MET A 394 -29.36 21.19 27.68
CA MET A 394 -27.95 21.17 27.26
C MET A 394 -27.52 19.77 26.80
N GLN A 395 -27.91 18.73 27.54
CA GLN A 395 -27.58 17.34 27.21
C GLN A 395 -28.24 16.93 25.88
N VAL A 396 -29.52 17.23 25.71
CA VAL A 396 -30.29 16.92 24.49
C VAL A 396 -29.73 17.69 23.28
N ALA A 397 -29.42 18.98 23.44
CA ALA A 397 -28.80 19.77 22.38
C ALA A 397 -27.40 19.24 22.00
N LEU A 398 -26.60 18.84 22.99
CA LEU A 398 -25.27 18.29 22.75
C LEU A 398 -25.36 16.96 22.00
N GLN A 399 -26.27 16.08 22.40
CA GLN A 399 -26.49 14.80 21.74
C GLN A 399 -26.94 15.00 20.29
N ALA A 400 -27.98 15.82 20.06
CA ALA A 400 -28.47 16.10 18.72
C ALA A 400 -27.39 16.71 17.81
N TYR A 401 -26.50 17.56 18.35
CA TYR A 401 -25.38 18.10 17.57
C TYR A 401 -24.28 17.07 17.31
N LEU A 402 -23.96 16.20 18.28
CA LEU A 402 -23.01 15.10 18.09
C LEU A 402 -23.47 14.12 17.01
N ASP A 403 -24.78 13.84 16.93
CA ASP A 403 -25.36 12.98 15.89
C ASP A 403 -25.16 13.53 14.47
N VAL A 404 -24.94 14.84 14.32
CA VAL A 404 -24.59 15.48 13.05
C VAL A 404 -23.07 15.61 12.87
N ALA A 405 -22.36 16.01 13.92
CA ALA A 405 -20.94 16.32 13.86
C ALA A 405 -20.05 15.06 13.75
N VAL A 406 -20.38 13.98 14.45
CA VAL A 406 -19.58 12.74 14.45
C VAL A 406 -19.53 12.11 13.05
N PRO A 407 -20.66 11.86 12.35
CA PRO A 407 -20.61 11.33 10.99
C PRO A 407 -19.85 12.26 10.03
N ARG A 408 -20.08 13.58 10.14
CA ARG A 408 -19.38 14.59 9.33
C ARG A 408 -17.86 14.48 9.50
N PHE A 409 -17.39 14.39 10.74
CA PHE A 409 -15.96 14.33 11.03
C PHE A 409 -15.33 13.00 10.62
N VAL A 410 -16.01 11.88 10.90
CA VAL A 410 -15.57 10.52 10.54
C VAL A 410 -15.45 10.35 9.03
N ASP A 411 -16.28 11.01 8.23
CA ASP A 411 -16.17 10.99 6.76
C ASP A 411 -15.10 11.99 6.27
N ALA A 412 -15.07 13.19 6.84
CA ALA A 412 -14.17 14.25 6.40
C ALA A 412 -12.69 13.90 6.58
N VAL A 413 -12.32 13.26 7.70
CA VAL A 413 -10.92 12.93 8.00
C VAL A 413 -10.31 11.98 6.95
N PRO A 414 -10.88 10.78 6.69
CA PRO A 414 -10.38 9.89 5.64
C PRO A 414 -10.41 10.50 4.24
N MET A 415 -11.43 11.29 3.91
CA MET A 415 -11.47 12.00 2.63
C MET A 415 -10.26 12.93 2.48
N ARG A 416 -9.96 13.72 3.52
CA ARG A 416 -8.81 14.62 3.52
C ARG A 416 -7.49 13.88 3.53
N LEU A 417 -7.34 12.79 4.28
CA LEU A 417 -6.11 11.98 4.29
C LEU A 417 -5.84 11.31 2.93
N ASN A 418 -6.86 10.87 2.21
CA ASN A 418 -6.68 10.35 0.85
C ASN A 418 -6.10 11.40 -0.10
N ASP A 419 -6.58 12.65 -0.02
CA ASP A 419 -6.06 13.73 -0.84
C ASP A 419 -4.67 14.20 -0.39
N LEU A 420 -4.52 14.44 0.92
CA LEU A 420 -3.33 15.05 1.50
C LEU A 420 -2.16 14.09 1.62
N VAL A 421 -2.41 12.79 1.79
CA VAL A 421 -1.35 11.78 1.89
C VAL A 421 -1.19 11.06 0.56
N LEU A 422 -2.20 10.31 0.13
CA LEU A 422 -2.01 9.38 -0.99
C LEU A 422 -1.85 10.11 -2.33
N ARG A 423 -2.78 11.01 -2.68
CA ARG A 423 -2.72 11.74 -3.96
C ARG A 423 -1.53 12.67 -4.03
N LYS A 424 -1.26 13.43 -2.97
CA LYS A 424 -0.06 14.28 -2.90
C LYS A 424 1.23 13.48 -2.96
N PHE A 425 1.31 12.33 -2.29
CA PHE A 425 2.48 11.45 -2.36
C PHE A 425 2.80 11.03 -3.80
N VAL A 426 1.81 10.54 -4.56
CA VAL A 426 2.03 10.14 -5.96
C VAL A 426 2.41 11.34 -6.83
N ALA A 427 1.77 12.50 -6.64
CA ALA A 427 2.08 13.71 -7.38
C ALA A 427 3.51 14.22 -7.11
N GLU A 428 3.93 14.27 -5.84
CA GLU A 428 5.29 14.66 -5.46
C GLU A 428 6.33 13.63 -5.93
N MET A 429 6.04 12.34 -5.81
CA MET A 429 6.89 11.28 -6.36
C MET A 429 7.05 11.40 -7.88
N ALA A 430 5.96 11.69 -8.61
CA ALA A 430 6.03 11.92 -10.04
C ALA A 430 6.93 13.12 -10.38
N ASN A 431 6.84 14.20 -9.61
CA ASN A 431 7.69 15.38 -9.81
C ASN A 431 9.17 15.04 -9.54
N GLU A 432 9.50 14.42 -8.40
CA GLU A 432 10.87 14.09 -8.00
C GLU A 432 11.55 13.10 -8.96
N LEU A 433 10.81 12.10 -9.45
CA LEU A 433 11.34 11.13 -10.41
C LEU A 433 11.55 11.77 -11.79
N ASN A 434 10.71 12.70 -12.21
CA ASN A 434 10.84 13.38 -13.51
C ASN A 434 11.87 14.51 -13.50
N SER A 435 12.14 15.14 -12.35
CA SER A 435 13.06 16.28 -12.22
C SER A 435 14.54 15.91 -12.10
N LEU A 436 14.91 14.64 -12.29
CA LEU A 436 16.30 14.20 -12.20
C LEU A 436 17.16 14.79 -13.34
N THR A 437 18.34 15.27 -12.97
CA THR A 437 19.35 15.72 -13.93
C THR A 437 20.03 14.53 -14.62
N ASP A 438 20.49 14.74 -15.85
CA ASP A 438 21.19 13.69 -16.62
C ASP A 438 22.46 13.21 -15.90
N GLU A 439 23.15 14.08 -15.15
CA GLU A 439 24.32 13.71 -14.35
C GLU A 439 23.98 12.73 -13.22
N LYS A 440 22.89 13.00 -12.48
CA LYS A 440 22.44 12.13 -11.39
C LYS A 440 21.96 10.78 -11.95
N LEU A 441 21.32 10.83 -13.12
CA LEU A 441 20.86 9.64 -13.81
C LEU A 441 22.02 8.77 -14.31
N ALA A 442 23.03 9.37 -14.92
CA ALA A 442 24.23 8.67 -15.39
C ALA A 442 24.95 7.97 -14.22
N ARG A 443 25.03 8.64 -13.07
CA ARG A 443 25.53 8.01 -11.84
C ARG A 443 24.66 6.81 -11.47
N LEU A 444 23.35 6.99 -11.35
CA LEU A 444 22.41 5.95 -10.89
C LEU A 444 22.39 4.70 -11.78
N MET A 445 22.55 4.90 -13.09
CA MET A 445 22.39 3.88 -14.13
C MET A 445 23.72 3.31 -14.66
N GLN A 446 24.83 3.59 -13.98
CA GLN A 446 26.12 3.03 -14.36
C GLN A 446 26.09 1.49 -14.27
N ASP A 447 26.27 0.82 -15.42
CA ASP A 447 26.40 -0.63 -15.50
C ASP A 447 27.65 -1.10 -14.71
N SER A 448 27.60 -2.32 -14.17
CA SER A 448 28.79 -2.92 -13.57
C SER A 448 29.86 -3.17 -14.62
N GLU A 449 31.14 -3.06 -14.25
CA GLU A 449 32.27 -3.30 -15.17
C GLU A 449 32.15 -4.67 -15.87
N HIS A 450 31.68 -5.69 -15.15
CA HIS A 450 31.41 -7.02 -15.70
C HIS A 450 30.31 -7.01 -16.79
N LYS A 451 29.22 -6.25 -16.61
CA LYS A 451 28.16 -6.14 -17.65
C LYS A 451 28.66 -5.40 -18.88
N ILE A 452 29.48 -4.36 -18.68
CA ILE A 452 30.08 -3.59 -19.77
C ILE A 452 31.03 -4.49 -20.57
N ALA A 453 31.94 -5.19 -19.89
CA ALA A 453 32.90 -6.11 -20.50
C ALA A 453 32.19 -7.27 -21.23
N ALA A 454 31.18 -7.89 -20.62
CA ALA A 454 30.41 -8.96 -21.25
C ALA A 454 29.64 -8.47 -22.49
N ARG A 455 29.02 -7.28 -22.43
CA ARG A 455 28.35 -6.68 -23.58
C ARG A 455 29.35 -6.39 -24.71
N GLN A 456 30.55 -5.92 -24.39
CA GLN A 456 31.58 -5.65 -25.37
C GLN A 456 32.11 -6.94 -26.03
N GLN A 457 32.38 -7.98 -25.23
CA GLN A 457 32.80 -9.29 -25.74
C GLN A 457 31.75 -9.90 -26.68
N LEU A 458 30.46 -9.86 -26.32
CA LEU A 458 29.38 -10.36 -27.18
C LEU A 458 29.20 -9.53 -28.45
N LYS A 459 29.45 -8.21 -28.41
CA LYS A 459 29.43 -7.34 -29.60
C LYS A 459 30.58 -7.71 -30.56
N GLU A 460 31.78 -7.93 -30.02
CA GLU A 460 32.96 -8.34 -30.80
C GLU A 460 32.77 -9.74 -31.41
N GLU A 461 32.25 -10.69 -30.65
CA GLU A 461 31.92 -12.05 -31.13
C GLU A 461 30.87 -12.01 -32.24
N LEU A 462 29.80 -11.22 -32.06
CA LEU A 462 28.76 -11.07 -33.08
C LEU A 462 29.32 -10.44 -34.37
N ALA A 463 30.19 -9.43 -34.26
CA ALA A 463 30.83 -8.81 -35.42
C ALA A 463 31.71 -9.83 -36.18
N CYS A 464 32.52 -10.61 -35.47
CA CYS A 464 33.34 -11.66 -36.05
C CYS A 464 32.49 -12.72 -36.78
N LEU A 465 31.37 -13.16 -36.18
CA LEU A 465 30.45 -14.12 -36.80
C LEU A 465 29.76 -13.55 -38.05
N VAL A 466 29.38 -12.28 -38.04
CA VAL A 466 28.80 -11.58 -39.21
C VAL A 466 29.82 -11.50 -40.35
N ASP A 467 31.06 -11.13 -40.04
CA ASP A 467 32.14 -11.06 -41.03
C ASP A 467 32.45 -12.45 -41.60
N ALA A 468 32.55 -13.47 -40.76
CA ALA A 468 32.76 -14.86 -41.19
C ALA A 468 31.64 -15.36 -42.11
N LYS A 469 30.37 -15.05 -41.79
CA LYS A 469 29.23 -15.39 -42.64
C LYS A 469 29.33 -14.70 -44.01
N ARG A 470 29.68 -13.41 -44.02
CA ARG A 470 29.83 -12.62 -45.25
C ARG A 470 30.98 -13.14 -46.12
N GLU A 471 32.10 -13.54 -45.53
CA GLU A 471 33.21 -14.15 -46.27
C GLU A 471 32.80 -15.47 -46.93
N ILE A 472 32.08 -16.34 -46.21
CA ILE A 472 31.60 -17.62 -46.76
C ILE A 472 30.60 -17.39 -47.90
N GLU A 473 29.70 -16.42 -47.77
CA GLU A 473 28.73 -16.04 -48.81
C GLU A 473 29.40 -15.46 -50.07
N MET A 474 30.59 -14.86 -49.98
CA MET A 474 31.34 -14.39 -51.14
C MET A 474 32.11 -15.50 -51.87
N VAL A 475 32.39 -16.61 -51.19
CA VAL A 475 33.19 -17.74 -51.70
C VAL A 475 32.31 -18.88 -52.25
N CYS A 476 31.07 -19.01 -51.76
CA CYS A 476 30.05 -19.91 -52.29
C CYS A 476 29.34 -19.32 -53.50
#